data_AF-A0A954JHR7-F1
#
_entry.id   AF-A0A954JHR7-F1
#
_cell.length_a   1.000
_cell.length_b   1.000
_cell.length_c   1.000
_cell.angle_alpha   90.00
_cell.angle_beta   90.00
_cell.angle_gamma   90.00
#
_symmetry.space_group_name_H-M   'P 1'
#
loop_
_entity.id
_entity.type
_entity.pdbx_description
1 polymer ?
#
loop_
_entity_poly.entity_id
_entity_poly.type
_entity_poly.pdbx_seq_one_letter_code
_entity_poly.pdbx_strand_id
1 'polypeptide(L)'
;MTWTMLAIGTLVFVRTSSFVAFLPPVSGKGIPGTAKVVIACGLAVCWWKKYLLYGIANPTMFDSLPWFAICGIVEALIGAGLAWLAGSLTSLASTAGNVLADAMGLNMASVS
;
A
#
# COMPACT_ATOMS: atom_id res chain seq x y z
N MET A 1 -14.85 3.74 24.09
CA MET A 1 -14.05 2.51 23.81
C MET A 1 -14.33 1.94 22.42
N THR A 2 -15.59 1.88 21.97
CA THR A 2 -15.97 1.44 20.61
C THR A 2 -15.49 2.39 19.50
N TRP A 3 -15.67 3.71 19.67
CA TRP A 3 -15.27 4.73 18.68
C TRP A 3 -13.76 4.77 18.41
N THR A 4 -12.95 4.61 19.44
CA THR A 4 -11.48 4.57 19.33
C THR A 4 -11.00 3.34 18.57
N MET A 5 -11.63 2.18 18.77
CA MET A 5 -11.32 0.97 18.01
C MET A 5 -11.66 1.12 16.53
N LEU A 6 -12.78 1.78 16.23
CA LEU A 6 -13.21 2.05 14.86
C LEU A 6 -12.23 3.01 14.17
N ALA A 7 -11.82 4.09 14.84
CA ALA A 7 -10.85 5.05 14.30
C ALA A 7 -9.47 4.43 14.01
N ILE A 8 -8.95 3.62 14.93
CA ILE A 8 -7.69 2.86 14.72
C ILE A 8 -7.84 1.94 13.50
N GLY A 9 -9.00 1.31 13.37
CA GLY A 9 -9.29 0.46 12.25
C GLY A 9 -9.27 1.13 10.90
N THR A 10 -9.90 2.29 10.82
CA THR A 10 -9.93 3.09 9.60
C THR A 10 -8.51 3.51 9.20
N LEU A 11 -7.65 3.86 10.16
CA LEU A 11 -6.24 4.21 9.88
C LEU A 11 -5.43 3.03 9.32
N VAL A 12 -5.58 1.84 9.92
CA VAL A 12 -4.93 0.62 9.42
C VAL A 12 -5.42 0.29 8.01
N PHE A 13 -6.72 0.47 7.77
CA PHE A 13 -7.31 0.28 6.45
C PHE A 13 -6.79 1.29 5.42
N VAL A 14 -6.66 2.56 5.78
CA VAL A 14 -6.08 3.60 4.92
C VAL A 14 -4.65 3.22 4.52
N ARG A 15 -3.78 2.86 5.48
CA ARG A 15 -2.41 2.45 5.18
C ARG A 15 -2.31 1.25 4.24
N THR A 16 -3.08 0.21 4.52
CA THR A 16 -3.06 -1.04 3.75
C THR A 16 -3.67 -0.88 2.36
N SER A 17 -4.74 -0.09 2.23
CA SER A 17 -5.34 0.24 0.94
C SER A 17 -4.40 1.09 0.08
N SER A 18 -3.74 2.11 0.65
CA SER A 18 -2.73 2.91 -0.05
C SER A 18 -1.55 2.05 -0.50
N PHE A 19 -1.07 1.13 0.36
CA PHE A 19 -0.02 0.19 -0.03
C PHE A 19 -0.43 -0.68 -1.23
N VAL A 20 -1.61 -1.30 -1.18
CA VAL A 20 -2.10 -2.16 -2.27
C VAL A 20 -2.36 -1.38 -3.57
N ALA A 21 -2.85 -0.14 -3.46
CA ALA A 21 -3.12 0.71 -4.63
C ALA A 21 -1.83 1.08 -5.39
N PHE A 22 -0.74 1.36 -4.67
CA PHE A 22 0.52 1.80 -5.26
C PHE A 22 1.52 0.67 -5.54
N LEU A 23 1.23 -0.58 -5.17
CA LEU A 23 2.14 -1.70 -5.37
C LEU A 23 2.17 -2.11 -6.86
N PRO A 24 3.28 -1.92 -7.61
CA PRO A 24 3.29 -2.10 -9.07
C PRO A 24 2.78 -3.45 -9.60
N PRO A 25 3.16 -4.62 -9.05
CA PRO A 25 2.65 -5.91 -9.53
C PRO A 25 1.14 -6.10 -9.28
N VAL A 26 0.55 -5.37 -8.33
CA VAL A 26 -0.88 -5.45 -7.98
C VAL A 26 -1.68 -4.29 -8.59
N SER A 27 -1.00 -3.18 -8.93
CA SER A 27 -1.60 -1.98 -9.53
C SER A 27 -1.88 -2.15 -11.04
N GLY A 28 -1.26 -3.14 -11.70
CA GLY A 28 -1.46 -3.44 -13.12
C GLY A 28 -2.91 -3.73 -13.53
N LYS A 29 -3.17 -3.63 -14.86
CA LYS A 29 -4.49 -3.85 -15.51
C LYS A 29 -5.02 -5.29 -15.42
N GLY A 30 -4.25 -6.23 -14.87
CA GLY A 30 -4.60 -7.66 -14.82
C GLY A 30 -5.47 -8.08 -13.62
N ILE A 31 -5.64 -7.25 -12.59
CA ILE A 31 -6.36 -7.62 -11.36
C ILE A 31 -7.63 -6.77 -11.22
N PRO A 32 -8.83 -7.38 -11.09
CA PRO A 32 -10.08 -6.65 -10.89
C PRO A 32 -10.05 -5.86 -9.58
N GLY A 33 -10.61 -4.64 -9.58
CA GLY A 33 -10.58 -3.73 -8.43
C GLY A 33 -11.12 -4.36 -7.14
N THR A 34 -12.15 -5.21 -7.24
CA THR A 34 -12.73 -5.94 -6.11
C THR A 34 -11.72 -6.87 -5.43
N ALA A 35 -10.84 -7.54 -6.19
CA ALA A 35 -9.81 -8.40 -5.61
C ALA A 35 -8.74 -7.59 -4.87
N LYS A 36 -8.39 -6.39 -5.36
CA LYS A 36 -7.45 -5.48 -4.68
C LYS A 36 -8.00 -5.05 -3.31
N VAL A 37 -9.29 -4.73 -3.24
CA VAL A 37 -9.97 -4.36 -1.99
C VAL A 37 -10.01 -5.54 -1.01
N VAL A 38 -10.29 -6.77 -1.49
CA VAL A 38 -10.30 -7.97 -0.64
C VAL A 38 -8.90 -8.25 -0.07
N ILE A 39 -7.83 -8.11 -0.86
CA ILE A 39 -6.45 -8.26 -0.39
C ILE A 39 -6.10 -7.19 0.65
N ALA A 40 -6.46 -5.93 0.40
CA ALA A 40 -6.24 -4.84 1.35
C ALA A 40 -6.99 -5.09 2.67
N CYS A 41 -8.23 -5.56 2.59
CA CYS A 41 -9.04 -5.87 3.77
C CYS A 41 -8.46 -7.06 4.56
N GLY A 42 -8.03 -8.12 3.88
CA GLY A 42 -7.38 -9.27 4.51
C GLY A 42 -6.07 -8.88 5.22
N LEU A 43 -5.25 -8.04 4.58
CA LEU A 43 -4.02 -7.51 5.19
C LEU A 43 -4.32 -6.60 6.40
N ALA A 44 -5.34 -5.75 6.29
CA ALA A 44 -5.77 -4.87 7.38
C ALA A 44 -6.19 -5.67 8.62
N VAL A 45 -6.97 -6.74 8.45
CA VAL A 45 -7.42 -7.62 9.56
C VAL A 45 -6.24 -8.36 10.18
N CYS A 46 -5.29 -8.83 9.37
CA CYS A 46 -4.11 -9.55 9.85
C CYS A 46 -3.18 -8.62 10.67
N TRP A 47 -3.10 -7.35 10.28
CA TRP A 47 -2.25 -6.35 10.94
C TRP A 47 -2.93 -5.65 12.12
N TRP A 48 -4.27 -5.69 12.18
CA TRP A 48 -5.09 -5.06 13.23
C TRP A 48 -4.59 -5.36 14.65
N LYS A 49 -4.28 -6.62 14.96
CA LYS A 49 -3.82 -7.02 16.31
C LYS A 49 -2.49 -6.37 16.70
N LYS A 50 -1.58 -6.15 15.75
CA LYS A 50 -0.29 -5.49 16.01
C LYS A 50 -0.46 -3.99 16.21
N TYR A 51 -1.39 -3.35 15.51
CA TYR A 51 -1.71 -1.93 15.71
C TYR A 51 -2.42 -1.65 17.03
N LEU A 52 -3.18 -2.60 17.57
CA LEU A 52 -3.74 -2.48 18.93
C LEU A 52 -2.68 -2.61 20.03
N LEU A 53 -1.60 -3.36 19.78
CA LEU A 53 -0.53 -3.64 20.75
C LEU A 53 0.56 -2.56 20.76
N TYR A 54 0.88 -1.99 19.60
CA TYR A 54 1.88 -0.92 19.46
C TYR A 54 1.26 0.47 19.24
N GLY A 55 -0.07 0.54 19.12
CA GLY A 55 -0.81 1.78 18.94
C GLY A 55 -0.78 2.60 20.22
N ILE A 56 0.03 3.64 20.19
CA ILE A 56 0.00 4.81 21.07
C ILE A 56 -1.34 5.54 20.82
N ALA A 57 -2.46 4.88 21.11
CA ALA A 57 -3.77 5.48 21.06
C ALA A 57 -3.96 6.20 22.38
N ASN A 58 -3.44 7.41 22.50
CA ASN A 58 -3.98 8.33 23.49
C ASN A 58 -5.42 8.63 23.01
N PRO A 59 -6.46 8.11 23.69
CA PRO A 59 -7.83 8.12 23.17
C PRO A 59 -8.35 9.56 22.95
N THR A 60 -7.70 10.55 23.55
CA THR A 60 -8.01 11.98 23.41
C THR A 60 -7.62 12.58 22.06
N MET A 61 -6.69 11.96 21.31
CA MET A 61 -6.26 12.48 20.00
C MET A 61 -7.30 12.28 18.90
N PHE A 62 -8.26 11.37 19.10
CA PHE A 62 -9.31 11.05 18.13
C PHE A 62 -10.55 11.94 18.23
N ASP A 63 -10.66 12.78 19.26
CA ASP A 63 -11.80 13.69 19.44
C ASP A 63 -11.76 14.89 18.48
N SER A 64 -10.57 15.23 17.95
CA SER A 64 -10.43 16.31 16.98
C SER A 64 -10.37 15.76 15.54
N LEU A 65 -11.47 15.99 14.80
CA LEU A 65 -11.61 15.73 13.36
C LEU A 65 -10.38 16.13 12.51
N PRO A 66 -9.77 17.33 12.68
CA PRO A 66 -8.59 17.70 11.90
C PRO A 66 -7.36 16.86 12.21
N TRP A 67 -7.17 16.44 13.46
CA TRP A 67 -6.03 15.60 13.85
C TRP A 67 -6.16 14.19 13.27
N PHE A 68 -7.37 13.64 13.30
CA PHE A 68 -7.67 12.35 12.68
C PHE A 68 -7.37 12.36 11.16
N ALA A 69 -7.74 13.43 10.47
CA ALA A 69 -7.44 13.59 9.04
C ALA A 69 -5.92 13.61 8.76
N ILE A 70 -5.14 14.33 9.59
CA ILE A 70 -3.68 14.37 9.48
C ILE A 70 -3.09 12.97 9.69
N CYS A 71 -3.53 12.25 10.72
CA CYS A 71 -3.10 10.87 10.94
C CYS A 71 -3.42 9.96 9.74
N GLY A 72 -4.60 10.14 9.12
CA GLY A 72 -4.97 9.43 7.90
C GLY A 72 -4.03 9.69 6.73
N ILE A 73 -3.66 10.96 6.52
CA ILE A 73 -2.72 11.36 5.45
C ILE A 73 -1.33 10.77 5.69
N VAL A 74 -0.83 10.82 6.93
CA VAL A 74 0.47 10.25 7.30
C VAL A 74 0.49 8.74 7.03
N GLU A 75 -0.55 8.02 7.42
CA GLU A 75 -0.63 6.57 7.19
C GLU A 75 -0.79 6.21 5.70
N ALA A 76 -1.49 7.03 4.92
CA ALA A 76 -1.56 6.88 3.47
C ALA A 76 -0.17 7.09 2.82
N LEU A 77 0.59 8.10 3.26
CA LEU A 77 1.95 8.38 2.77
C LEU A 77 2.91 7.26 3.12
N ILE A 78 2.84 6.72 4.35
CA ILE A 78 3.68 5.58 4.75
C ILE A 78 3.32 4.33 3.94
N GLY A 79 2.03 4.07 3.71
CA GLY A 79 1.57 2.99 2.84
C GLY A 79 2.09 3.13 1.40
N ALA A 80 1.99 4.32 0.82
CA ALA A 80 2.49 4.61 -0.52
C ALA A 80 4.02 4.51 -0.61
N GLY A 81 4.74 5.00 0.40
CA GLY A 81 6.20 4.91 0.46
C GLY A 81 6.70 3.47 0.53
N LEU A 82 6.05 2.62 1.33
CA LEU A 82 6.34 1.18 1.39
C LEU A 82 6.08 0.49 0.04
N ALA A 83 5.00 0.87 -0.64
CA ALA A 83 4.68 0.32 -1.95
C ALA A 83 5.71 0.72 -3.02
N TRP A 84 6.21 1.97 -2.96
CA TRP A 84 7.30 2.44 -3.81
C TRP A 84 8.61 1.69 -3.57
N LEU A 85 8.98 1.47 -2.30
CA LEU A 85 10.18 0.67 -1.97
C LEU A 85 10.06 -0.77 -2.49
N ALA A 86 8.92 -1.42 -2.26
CA ALA A 86 8.67 -2.75 -2.81
C ALA A 86 8.64 -2.75 -4.35
N GLY A 87 8.11 -1.68 -4.95
CA GLY A 87 8.08 -1.47 -6.38
C GLY A 87 9.47 -1.37 -7.01
N SER A 88 10.42 -0.73 -6.32
CA SER A 88 11.80 -0.58 -6.82
C SER A 88 12.51 -1.92 -7.06
N LEU A 89 12.19 -2.94 -6.27
CA LEU A 89 12.69 -4.30 -6.47
C LEU A 89 12.14 -4.93 -7.74
N THR A 90 10.84 -4.74 -8.01
CA THR A 90 10.21 -5.24 -9.23
C THR A 90 10.67 -4.49 -10.47
N SER A 91 10.92 -3.18 -10.37
CA SER A 91 11.44 -2.42 -11.51
C SER A 91 12.86 -2.86 -11.87
N LEU A 92 13.70 -3.19 -10.87
CA LEU A 92 15.05 -3.69 -11.13
C LEU A 92 15.03 -5.00 -11.94
N ALA A 93 14.11 -5.92 -11.59
CA ALA A 93 13.91 -7.16 -12.35
C ALA A 93 13.42 -6.90 -13.77
N SER A 94 12.51 -5.94 -13.98
CA SER A 94 12.03 -5.59 -15.33
C SER A 94 13.13 -4.97 -16.19
N THR A 95 13.98 -4.12 -15.62
CA THR A 95 15.09 -3.51 -16.36
C THR A 95 16.13 -4.56 -16.76
N ALA A 96 16.45 -5.49 -15.87
CA ALA A 96 17.34 -6.61 -16.18
C ALA A 96 16.79 -7.50 -17.30
N GLY A 97 15.48 -7.79 -17.27
CA GLY A 97 14.80 -8.53 -18.34
C GLY A 97 14.86 -7.80 -19.69
N ASN A 98 14.65 -6.49 -19.71
CA ASN A 98 14.73 -5.69 -20.94
C ASN A 98 16.15 -5.66 -21.51
N VAL A 99 17.18 -5.51 -20.67
CA VAL A 99 18.58 -5.55 -21.13
C VAL A 99 18.94 -6.92 -21.73
N LEU A 100 18.45 -8.01 -21.12
CA LEU A 100 18.61 -9.36 -21.69
C LEU A 100 17.84 -9.51 -23.01
N ALA A 101 16.63 -8.97 -23.11
CA ALA A 101 15.83 -9.00 -24.34
C ALA A 101 16.47 -8.19 -25.48
N ASP A 102 17.09 -7.04 -25.17
CA ASP A 102 17.88 -6.25 -26.12
C ASP A 102 19.10 -7.06 -26.60
N ALA A 103 19.82 -7.72 -25.69
CA ALA A 103 20.96 -8.57 -26.04
C ALA A 103 20.57 -9.80 -26.88
N MET A 104 19.35 -10.32 -26.69
CA MET A 104 18.79 -11.43 -27.47
C MET A 104 18.17 -10.99 -28.80
N GLY A 105 18.15 -9.68 -29.11
CA GLY A 105 17.57 -9.13 -30.33
C GLY A 105 16.04 -9.14 -30.38
N LEU A 106 15.36 -9.43 -29.27
CA LEU A 106 13.89 -9.47 -29.18
C LEU A 106 13.27 -8.07 -29.28
N ASN A 107 14.04 -7.02 -28.96
CA ASN A 107 13.61 -5.62 -29.02
C ASN A 107 14.03 -4.88 -30.30
N MET A 108 14.56 -5.56 -31.32
CA MET A 108 14.92 -4.90 -32.59
C MET A 108 13.72 -4.31 -33.35
N ALA A 109 12.49 -4.69 -32.98
CA ALA A 109 11.27 -4.07 -33.48
C ALA A 109 10.93 -2.71 -32.83
N SER A 110 11.56 -2.34 -31.71
CA SER A 110 11.33 -1.04 -31.05
C SER A 110 12.31 0.06 -31.48
N VAL A 111 13.29 -0.27 -32.32
CA VAL A 111 14.21 0.69 -32.95
C VAL A 111 13.57 1.12 -34.27
N SER A 112 12.62 2.06 -34.20
CA SER A 112 12.14 2.83 -35.36
C SER A 112 12.45 4.30 -35.18
#